data_AF-A0A261CSV8-F1
#
_entry.id   AF-A0A261CSV8-F1
#
_cell.length_a   1.000
_cell.length_b   1.000
_cell.length_c   1.000
_cell.angle_alpha   90.00
_cell.angle_beta   90.00
_cell.angle_gamma   90.00
#
_symmetry.space_group_name_H-M   'P 1'
#
loop_
_entity.id
_entity.type
_entity.pdbx_description
1 polymer ?
#
loop_
_entity_poly.entity_id
_entity_poly.type
_entity_poly.pdbx_seq_one_letter_code
_entity_poly.pdbx_strand_id
1 'polypeptide(L)'
;MPIVSDDLTGLLNLITHGDDLVRYDRLVVRYRELIRGLCTVIEMECLSDYDYIIEIYDSAVNLGQRVINIDFPVATTNEDFAAIITKMSEAVNRLEAVERVLQMCFSNNFIQLR
;
A
#
# COMPACT_ATOMS: atom_id res chain seq x y z
N MET A 1 -31.24 22.78 -23.38
CA MET A 1 -30.98 22.52 -21.95
C MET A 1 -32.31 22.55 -21.20
N PRO A 2 -32.49 21.83 -20.06
CA PRO A 2 -31.52 20.99 -19.35
C PRO A 2 -32.07 19.62 -18.90
N ILE A 3 -31.22 18.59 -18.72
CA ILE A 3 -31.39 17.64 -17.61
C ILE A 3 -30.00 17.38 -17.02
N VAL A 4 -29.91 17.72 -15.74
CA VAL A 4 -28.82 17.53 -14.79
C VAL A 4 -28.63 16.02 -14.57
N SER A 5 -27.74 15.39 -15.32
CA SER A 5 -27.49 13.93 -15.26
C SER A 5 -26.14 13.54 -14.66
N ASP A 6 -25.22 14.50 -14.46
CA ASP A 6 -23.87 14.18 -13.96
C ASP A 6 -23.78 14.07 -12.44
N ASP A 7 -24.56 14.86 -11.69
CA ASP A 7 -24.47 14.85 -10.22
C ASP A 7 -25.02 13.56 -9.60
N LEU A 8 -26.04 12.95 -10.21
CA LEU A 8 -26.65 11.72 -9.67
C LEU A 8 -25.74 10.50 -9.88
N THR A 9 -25.00 10.46 -10.99
CA THR A 9 -24.11 9.34 -11.34
C THR A 9 -22.84 9.36 -10.47
N GLY A 10 -22.29 10.55 -10.19
CA GLY A 10 -21.20 10.73 -9.23
C GLY A 10 -21.59 10.37 -7.79
N LEU A 11 -22.81 10.74 -7.38
CA LEU A 11 -23.39 10.35 -6.07
C LEU A 11 -23.66 8.84 -6.00
N LEU A 12 -24.17 8.23 -7.07
CA LEU A 12 -24.39 6.78 -7.14
C LEU A 12 -23.07 6.01 -7.05
N ASN A 13 -22.01 6.44 -7.73
CA ASN A 13 -20.68 5.83 -7.60
C ASN A 13 -20.11 5.96 -6.18
N LEU A 14 -20.29 7.10 -5.51
CA LEU A 14 -19.89 7.25 -4.10
C LEU A 14 -20.66 6.32 -3.16
N ILE A 15 -21.93 6.03 -3.48
CA ILE A 15 -22.81 5.15 -2.70
C ILE A 15 -22.56 3.67 -3.03
N THR A 16 -22.22 3.32 -4.28
CA THR A 16 -21.95 1.93 -4.70
C THR A 16 -20.51 1.47 -4.44
N HIS A 17 -19.55 2.38 -4.27
CA HIS A 17 -18.14 2.08 -3.96
C HIS A 17 -17.71 2.47 -2.55
N GLY A 18 -18.66 2.84 -1.67
CA GLY A 18 -18.34 3.27 -0.31
C GLY A 18 -17.47 2.27 0.47
N ASP A 19 -17.81 0.98 0.39
CA ASP A 19 -17.04 -0.08 1.07
C ASP A 19 -15.65 -0.29 0.45
N ASP A 20 -15.55 -0.19 -0.88
CA ASP A 20 -14.29 -0.32 -1.62
C ASP A 20 -13.35 0.86 -1.35
N LEU A 21 -13.88 2.07 -1.28
CA LEU A 21 -13.13 3.27 -0.89
C LEU A 21 -12.66 3.18 0.56
N VAL A 22 -13.53 2.76 1.49
CA VAL A 22 -13.14 2.55 2.89
C VAL A 22 -12.05 1.47 3.01
N ARG A 23 -12.17 0.39 2.23
CA ARG A 23 -11.15 -0.66 2.19
C ARG A 23 -9.83 -0.14 1.62
N TYR A 24 -9.86 0.60 0.52
CA TYR A 24 -8.70 1.22 -0.07
C TYR A 24 -8.00 2.19 0.91
N ASP A 25 -8.76 3.07 1.57
CA ASP A 25 -8.22 4.03 2.53
C ASP A 25 -7.52 3.33 3.71
N ARG A 26 -8.11 2.24 4.23
CA ARG A 26 -7.47 1.42 5.28
C ARG A 26 -6.14 0.83 4.80
N LEU A 27 -6.08 0.34 3.56
CA LEU A 27 -4.84 -0.18 2.98
C LEU A 27 -3.79 0.92 2.80
N VAL A 28 -4.19 2.12 2.37
CA VAL A 28 -3.29 3.28 2.24
C VAL A 28 -2.73 3.71 3.58
N VAL A 29 -3.55 3.75 4.63
CA VAL A 29 -3.10 4.05 6.00
C VAL A 29 -2.08 3.02 6.44
N ARG A 30 -2.41 1.72 6.36
CA ARG A 30 -1.51 0.62 6.77
C ARG A 30 -0.20 0.63 5.99
N TYR A 31 -0.25 0.85 4.69
CA TYR A 31 0.93 0.98 3.83
C TYR A 31 1.85 2.12 4.30
N ARG A 32 1.29 3.31 4.60
CA ARG A 32 2.07 4.46 5.07
C ARG A 32 2.68 4.23 6.44
N GLU A 33 1.97 3.54 7.34
CA GLU A 33 2.50 3.14 8.65
C GLU A 33 3.69 2.19 8.50
N LEU A 34 3.54 1.15 7.69
CA LEU A 34 4.60 0.19 7.42
C LEU A 34 5.84 0.84 6.82
N ILE A 35 5.69 1.70 5.80
CA ILE A 35 6.83 2.42 5.21
C ILE A 35 7.55 3.25 6.26
N ARG A 36 6.83 4.00 7.09
CA ARG A 36 7.48 4.83 8.12
C ARG A 36 8.26 4.00 9.12
N GLY A 37 7.69 2.89 9.60
CA GLY A 37 8.37 2.00 10.54
C GLY A 37 9.57 1.30 9.92
N LEU A 38 9.41 0.79 8.70
CA LEU A 38 10.44 0.05 7.98
C LEU A 38 11.57 0.94 7.46
N CYS A 39 11.27 2.15 6.98
CA CYS A 39 12.28 3.08 6.48
C CYS A 39 13.32 3.41 7.56
N THR A 40 12.88 3.68 8.80
CA THR A 40 13.80 3.92 9.91
C THR A 40 14.71 2.71 10.14
N VAL A 41 14.17 1.50 10.09
CA VAL A 41 14.99 0.29 10.25
C VAL A 41 15.96 0.11 9.08
N ILE A 42 15.49 0.29 7.85
CA ILE A 42 16.31 0.10 6.64
C ILE A 42 17.43 1.15 6.54
N GLU A 43 17.19 2.39 6.95
CA GLU A 43 18.19 3.46 6.95
C GLU A 43 19.18 3.35 8.12
N MET A 44 18.73 2.87 9.28
CA MET A 44 19.57 2.79 10.49
C MET A 44 20.36 1.48 10.58
N GLU A 45 19.85 0.40 10.00
CA GLU A 45 20.51 -0.92 10.00
C GLU A 45 21.29 -1.15 8.71
N CYS A 46 22.46 -1.78 8.84
CA CYS A 46 23.25 -2.21 7.69
C CYS A 46 22.61 -3.48 7.09
N LEU A 47 21.43 -3.34 6.48
CA LEU A 47 20.72 -4.41 5.77
C LEU A 47 21.40 -4.82 4.45
N SER A 48 22.64 -4.37 4.21
CA SER A 48 23.44 -4.73 3.03
C SER A 48 23.63 -6.24 2.87
N ASP A 49 23.53 -7.00 3.96
CA ASP A 49 23.63 -8.47 3.93
C ASP A 49 22.27 -9.13 3.63
N TYR A 50 21.19 -8.34 3.53
CA TYR A 50 19.82 -8.78 3.33
C TYR A 50 19.21 -8.18 2.04
N ASP A 51 19.96 -8.25 0.93
CA ASP A 51 19.55 -7.75 -0.39
C ASP A 51 18.13 -8.14 -0.80
N TYR A 52 17.73 -9.38 -0.48
CA TYR A 52 16.39 -9.88 -0.78
C TYR A 52 15.27 -9.16 -0.01
N ILE A 53 15.53 -8.74 1.24
CA ILE A 53 14.57 -7.96 2.04
C ILE A 53 14.41 -6.58 1.43
N ILE A 54 15.51 -5.95 1.02
CA ILE A 54 15.52 -4.64 0.37
C ILE A 54 14.75 -4.72 -0.96
N GLU A 55 14.99 -5.74 -1.78
CA GLU A 55 14.29 -5.92 -3.05
C GLU A 55 12.77 -6.05 -2.86
N ILE A 56 12.31 -6.85 -1.89
CA ILE A 56 10.88 -6.98 -1.58
C ILE A 56 10.30 -5.65 -1.11
N TYR A 57 11.01 -4.96 -0.21
CA TYR A 57 10.59 -3.67 0.30
C TYR A 57 10.44 -2.65 -0.83
N ASP A 58 11.48 -2.45 -1.65
CA ASP A 58 11.47 -1.50 -2.76
C ASP A 58 10.39 -1.84 -3.79
N SER A 59 10.22 -3.13 -4.11
CA SER A 59 9.15 -3.57 -5.01
C SER A 59 7.77 -3.22 -4.46
N ALA A 60 7.53 -3.43 -3.16
CA ALA A 60 6.27 -3.11 -2.51
C ALA A 60 6.01 -1.61 -2.41
N VAL A 61 7.04 -0.81 -2.10
CA VAL A 61 6.98 0.65 -2.09
C VAL A 61 6.65 1.18 -3.48
N ASN A 62 7.34 0.71 -4.51
CA ASN A 62 7.09 1.14 -5.88
C ASN A 62 5.67 0.80 -6.34
N LEU A 63 5.18 -0.40 -5.99
CA LEU A 63 3.81 -0.81 -6.31
C LEU A 63 2.78 0.09 -5.60
N GLY A 64 2.90 0.29 -4.29
CA GLY A 64 1.96 1.11 -3.53
C GLY A 64 1.98 2.59 -3.95
N GLN A 65 3.16 3.16 -4.22
CA GLN A 65 3.29 4.52 -4.75
C GLN A 65 2.65 4.66 -6.13
N ARG A 66 2.86 3.68 -7.03
CA ARG A 66 2.21 3.66 -8.34
C ARG A 66 0.69 3.62 -8.20
N VAL A 67 0.18 2.78 -7.30
CA VAL A 67 -1.26 2.69 -7.07
C VAL A 67 -1.83 4.02 -6.57
N ILE A 68 -1.19 4.65 -5.60
CA ILE A 68 -1.66 5.92 -5.00
C ILE A 68 -1.59 7.08 -5.99
N ASN A 69 -0.47 7.20 -6.72
CA ASN A 69 -0.18 8.39 -7.51
C ASN A 69 -0.66 8.30 -8.97
N ILE A 70 -0.85 7.09 -9.50
CA ILE A 70 -1.12 6.86 -10.92
C ILE A 70 -2.43 6.09 -11.10
N ASP A 71 -2.55 4.89 -10.53
CA ASP A 71 -3.68 4.01 -10.85
C ASP A 71 -5.00 4.53 -10.22
N PHE A 72 -4.98 4.94 -8.94
CA PHE A 72 -6.19 5.41 -8.24
C PHE A 72 -6.81 6.68 -8.83
N PRO A 73 -6.03 7.75 -9.15
CA PRO A 73 -6.60 8.96 -9.74
C PRO A 73 -7.29 8.78 -11.10
N VAL A 74 -6.96 7.70 -11.84
CA VAL A 74 -7.53 7.44 -13.19
C VAL A 74 -8.63 6.37 -13.18
N ALA A 75 -8.93 5.78 -12.02
CA ALA A 75 -9.95 4.73 -11.89
C ALA A 75 -11.35 5.30 -12.03
N THR A 76 -12.15 4.71 -12.92
CA THR A 76 -13.52 5.17 -13.19
C THR A 76 -14.55 4.04 -13.14
N THR A 77 -14.10 2.79 -13.11
CA THR A 77 -14.96 1.60 -13.13
C THR A 77 -14.73 0.70 -11.90
N ASN A 78 -15.71 -0.13 -11.57
CA ASN A 78 -15.64 -1.10 -10.47
C ASN A 78 -14.47 -2.07 -10.65
N GLU A 79 -14.18 -2.45 -11.90
CA GLU A 79 -13.08 -3.34 -12.25
C GLU A 79 -11.73 -2.67 -11.95
N ASP A 80 -11.60 -1.37 -12.24
CA ASP A 80 -10.42 -0.59 -11.87
C ASP A 80 -10.22 -0.55 -10.36
N PHE A 81 -11.29 -0.27 -9.60
CA PHE A 81 -11.23 -0.23 -8.13
C PHE A 81 -10.86 -1.60 -7.54
N ALA A 82 -11.44 -2.69 -8.05
CA ALA A 82 -11.07 -4.04 -7.61
C ALA A 82 -9.60 -4.37 -7.89
N ALA A 83 -9.09 -3.98 -9.07
CA ALA A 83 -7.69 -4.16 -9.44
C ALA A 83 -6.75 -3.33 -8.54
N ILE A 84 -7.11 -2.09 -8.24
CA ILE A 84 -6.38 -1.19 -7.34
C ILE A 84 -6.33 -1.75 -5.92
N ILE A 85 -7.47 -2.18 -5.38
CA ILE A 85 -7.53 -2.78 -4.03
C ILE A 85 -6.65 -4.03 -3.96
N THR A 86 -6.64 -4.83 -5.02
CA THR A 86 -5.80 -6.04 -5.11
C THR A 86 -4.31 -5.67 -5.09
N LYS A 87 -3.87 -4.76 -5.96
CA LYS A 87 -2.48 -4.28 -6.02
C LYS A 87 -2.04 -3.63 -4.70
N MET A 88 -2.93 -2.84 -4.09
CA MET A 88 -2.63 -2.18 -2.82
C MET A 88 -2.53 -3.18 -1.67
N SER A 89 -3.41 -4.18 -1.64
CA SER A 89 -3.33 -5.29 -0.68
C SER A 89 -2.03 -6.07 -0.85
N GLU A 90 -1.60 -6.30 -2.09
CA GLU A 90 -0.33 -6.96 -2.38
C GLU A 90 0.87 -6.16 -1.86
N ALA A 91 0.89 -4.85 -2.09
CA ALA A 91 1.93 -3.98 -1.55
C ALA A 91 1.98 -4.05 -0.02
N VAL A 92 0.83 -3.94 0.66
CA VAL A 92 0.74 -4.06 2.12
C VAL A 92 1.24 -5.42 2.60
N ASN A 93 0.76 -6.51 2.02
CA ASN A 93 1.14 -7.87 2.44
C ASN A 93 2.66 -8.12 2.33
N ARG A 94 3.30 -7.59 1.29
CA ARG A 94 4.75 -7.67 1.11
C ARG A 94 5.50 -6.88 2.18
N LEU A 95 5.05 -5.67 2.50
CA LEU A 95 5.64 -4.87 3.58
C LEU A 95 5.46 -5.53 4.95
N GLU A 96 4.31 -6.14 5.22
CA GLU A 96 4.09 -6.90 6.47
C GLU A 96 4.98 -8.15 6.53
N ALA A 97 5.29 -8.78 5.39
CA ALA A 97 6.24 -9.88 5.36
C ALA A 97 7.66 -9.39 5.73
N VAL A 98 8.07 -8.24 5.19
CA VAL A 98 9.34 -7.60 5.56
C VAL A 98 9.37 -7.29 7.06
N GLU A 99 8.32 -6.68 7.61
CA GLU A 99 8.19 -6.40 9.05
C GLU A 99 8.36 -7.67 9.89
N ARG A 100 7.70 -8.77 9.53
CA ARG A 100 7.82 -10.05 10.25
C ARG A 100 9.24 -10.61 10.20
N VAL A 101 9.90 -10.57 9.04
CA VAL A 101 11.28 -11.07 8.90
C VAL A 101 12.23 -10.24 9.76
N LEU A 102 12.12 -8.91 9.73
CA LEU A 102 12.95 -8.04 10.55
C LEU A 102 12.72 -8.27 12.05
N GLN A 103 11.47 -8.42 12.50
CA GLN A 103 11.15 -8.79 13.88
C GLN A 103 11.80 -10.12 14.31
N MET A 104 11.81 -11.12 13.42
CA MET A 104 12.53 -12.37 13.66
C MET A 104 14.04 -12.16 13.75
N CYS A 105 14.61 -11.33 12.87
CA CYS A 105 16.04 -11.03 12.91
C CYS A 105 16.45 -10.32 14.21
N PHE A 106 15.67 -9.36 14.69
CA PHE A 106 15.89 -8.72 15.99
C PHE A 106 15.76 -9.70 17.15
N SER A 107 14.70 -10.51 17.16
CA SER A 107 14.44 -11.47 18.25
C SER A 107 15.54 -12.54 18.37
N ASN A 108 16.18 -12.90 17.26
CA ASN A 108 17.29 -13.86 17.22
C ASN A 108 18.67 -13.20 17.31
N ASN A 109 18.76 -11.89 17.53
CA ASN A 109 19.99 -11.10 17.55
C ASN A 109 20.82 -11.18 16.25
N PHE A 110 20.18 -11.47 15.11
CA PHE A 110 20.84 -11.39 13.80
C PHE A 110 21.07 -9.95 13.36
N ILE A 111 20.26 -9.03 13.87
CA ILE A 111 20.39 -7.59 13.69
C ILE A 111 20.32 -6.96 15.09
N GLN A 112 21.21 -6.03 15.39
CA GLN A 112 21.27 -5.33 16.67
C GLN A 112 21.06 -3.84 16.45
N LEU A 113 19.94 -3.31 16.94
CA LEU A 113 19.71 -1.87 17.05
C LEU A 113 20.83 -1.28 17.93
N ARG A 114 21.77 -0.58 17.28
CA ARG A 114 22.84 0.15 17.96
C ARG A 114 22.37 1.46 18.55
#